data_AF-J9GJ18-F1
#
_entry.id   AF-J9GJ18-F1
#
_cell.length_a   1.000
_cell.length_b   1.000
_cell.length_c   1.000
_cell.angle_alpha   90.00
_cell.angle_beta   90.00
_cell.angle_gamma   90.00
#
_symmetry.space_group_name_H-M   'P 1'
#
loop_
_entity.id
_entity.type
_entity.pdbx_description
1 polymer ?
#
loop_
_entity_poly.entity_id
_entity_poly.type
_entity_poly.pdbx_seq_one_letter_code
_entity_poly.pdbx_strand_id
1 'polypeptide(L)'
;MDASYLPDYYAILSAAVTPSPMGLYLDAADIKDDGNGVYLTDDFYAKNGDKYALAGHIEKGAWNTDNTYPYSGMYTIEKWNPSDKSCTMVLNPEYKGDYRGHKPSIQKVIYKKVVPSTQLEDLKSGGIDVLNEITGGDETNEALKLVKDQPDKFIATHYARAGYGKLQFRADFGPVQFPAVRQAVTYCMDRAKFAKDFTGGYGGVVDGPYYSGAWMYKEAVNDGMMLNAYATSVDTAVKLLEEDGWVYDKDGNAYTSGVRYKKIPANEMDERDVTFQSKDGTYKTTKVGDDYLMPLVLNWYGTTNNPVSDLLMTGFLENPLLKQAGFEIQNTIGDFNPMLDELYQAPVTGSYGGIPMYTCFNLATGFYPQYNMDMVWTIDPAEYEDYTNYFCKDSADAYWLK
;
A
#
# COMPACT_ATOMS: atom_id res chain seq x y z
N MET A 1 17.44 1.83 20.16
CA MET A 1 16.99 3.23 20.32
C MET A 1 18.18 4.03 20.84
N ASP A 2 18.59 5.07 20.13
CA ASP A 2 19.64 5.96 20.63
C ASP A 2 19.13 6.64 21.92
N ALA A 3 19.98 6.67 22.95
CA ALA A 3 19.66 7.22 24.26
C ALA A 3 19.27 8.71 24.19
N SER A 4 19.68 9.42 23.14
CA SER A 4 19.30 10.82 22.90
C SER A 4 17.79 11.03 22.68
N TYR A 5 17.05 10.00 22.27
CA TYR A 5 15.61 10.06 22.02
C TYR A 5 14.76 9.60 23.22
N LEU A 6 15.36 9.36 24.39
CA LEU A 6 14.63 8.97 25.61
C LEU A 6 14.26 10.20 26.47
N PRO A 7 13.04 10.24 27.05
CA PRO A 7 11.97 9.25 26.94
C PRO A 7 11.20 9.35 25.60
N ASP A 8 11.13 8.23 24.89
CA ASP A 8 10.31 8.09 23.68
C ASP A 8 8.87 7.73 24.07
N TYR A 9 7.89 8.35 23.41
CA TYR A 9 6.46 8.07 23.64
C TYR A 9 6.13 6.59 23.37
N TYR A 10 6.84 5.94 22.44
CA TYR A 10 6.64 4.54 22.07
C TYR A 10 7.56 3.56 22.80
N ALA A 11 8.35 4.00 23.78
CA ALA A 11 9.37 3.16 24.44
C ALA A 11 8.83 1.83 24.98
N ILE A 12 7.62 1.81 25.55
CA ILE A 12 6.99 0.58 26.07
C ILE A 12 6.64 -0.39 24.93
N LEU A 13 6.17 0.14 23.80
CA LEU A 13 5.84 -0.68 22.62
C LEU A 13 7.12 -1.19 21.95
N SER A 14 8.14 -0.33 21.83
CA SER A 14 9.45 -0.68 21.28
C SER A 14 10.20 -1.71 22.12
N ALA A 15 9.90 -1.82 23.42
CA ALA A 15 10.44 -2.83 24.32
C ALA A 15 9.55 -4.08 24.44
N ALA A 16 8.41 -4.15 23.74
CA ALA A 16 7.50 -5.28 23.82
C ALA A 16 8.14 -6.54 23.19
N VAL A 17 8.03 -7.66 23.90
CA VAL A 17 8.46 -8.99 23.41
C VAL A 17 7.22 -9.83 23.13
N THR A 18 7.07 -10.31 21.90
CA THR A 18 6.01 -11.24 21.50
C THR A 18 6.60 -12.66 21.40
N PRO A 19 6.42 -13.52 22.41
CA PRO A 19 6.97 -14.86 22.37
C PRO A 19 6.26 -15.71 21.30
N SER A 20 7.03 -16.48 20.55
CA SER A 20 6.51 -17.47 19.61
C SER A 20 6.78 -18.90 20.10
N PRO A 21 5.91 -19.87 19.82
CA PRO A 21 6.16 -21.25 20.19
C PRO A 21 7.39 -21.79 19.45
N MET A 22 8.38 -22.31 20.18
CA MET A 22 9.64 -22.82 19.58
C MET A 22 9.39 -23.87 18.49
N GLY A 23 8.44 -24.78 18.72
CA GLY A 23 8.09 -25.84 17.77
C GLY A 23 7.58 -25.32 16.42
N LEU A 24 7.21 -24.05 16.30
CA LEU A 24 6.85 -23.44 15.01
C LEU A 24 8.07 -23.29 14.10
N TYR A 25 9.26 -23.08 14.66
CA TYR A 25 10.48 -22.77 13.90
C TYR A 25 11.54 -23.85 13.94
N LEU A 26 11.66 -24.59 15.05
CA LEU A 26 12.88 -25.33 15.35
C LEU A 26 12.79 -26.83 15.07
N ASP A 27 11.61 -27.44 15.12
CA ASP A 27 11.45 -28.92 15.04
C ASP A 27 12.47 -29.66 15.93
N ALA A 28 13.49 -30.31 15.35
CA ALA A 28 14.58 -30.99 16.07
C ALA A 28 15.73 -30.08 16.52
N ALA A 29 15.82 -28.86 16.00
CA ALA A 29 16.79 -27.85 16.42
C ALA A 29 16.43 -27.25 17.78
N ASP A 30 17.41 -26.60 18.42
CA ASP A 30 17.25 -26.01 19.75
C ASP A 30 17.95 -24.65 19.86
N ILE A 31 17.61 -23.91 20.91
CA ILE A 31 18.26 -22.66 21.30
C ILE A 31 19.23 -22.93 22.44
N LYS A 32 20.48 -22.52 22.30
CA LYS A 32 21.51 -22.63 23.33
C LYS A 32 22.10 -21.27 23.68
N ASP A 33 22.62 -21.16 24.89
CA ASP A 33 23.38 -20.02 25.38
C ASP A 33 24.55 -20.57 26.21
N ASP A 34 25.78 -20.24 25.81
CA ASP A 34 27.00 -20.67 26.50
C ASP A 34 27.62 -19.58 27.39
N GLY A 35 26.89 -18.48 27.61
CA GLY A 35 27.35 -17.30 28.33
C GLY A 35 27.99 -16.24 27.45
N ASN A 36 28.19 -16.49 26.15
CA ASN A 36 28.66 -15.50 25.17
C ASN A 36 27.57 -15.08 24.17
N GLY A 37 26.33 -15.52 24.37
CA GLY A 37 25.19 -15.17 23.54
C GLY A 37 24.36 -16.37 23.13
N VAL A 38 23.16 -16.07 22.65
CA VAL A 38 22.17 -17.07 22.23
C VAL A 38 22.43 -17.49 20.79
N TYR A 39 22.39 -18.79 20.51
CA TYR A 39 22.55 -19.36 19.17
C TYR A 39 21.63 -20.57 18.92
N LEU A 40 21.39 -20.86 17.64
CA LEU A 40 20.65 -22.04 17.19
C LEU A 40 21.61 -23.21 16.97
N THR A 41 21.17 -24.43 17.27
CA THR A 41 21.97 -25.64 17.00
C THR A 41 22.20 -25.87 15.50
N ASP A 42 23.23 -26.65 15.16
CA ASP A 42 23.60 -26.98 13.77
C ASP A 42 22.44 -27.57 12.95
N ASP A 43 21.51 -28.28 13.61
CA ASP A 43 20.31 -28.84 13.00
C ASP A 43 19.43 -27.77 12.32
N PHE A 44 19.46 -26.53 12.82
CA PHE A 44 18.74 -25.43 12.20
C PHE A 44 19.28 -25.09 10.80
N TYR A 45 20.60 -25.19 10.64
CA TYR A 45 21.32 -24.85 9.41
C TYR A 45 21.52 -26.05 8.48
N ALA A 46 21.06 -27.24 8.87
CA ALA A 46 21.17 -28.45 8.08
C ALA A 46 20.53 -28.27 6.69
N LYS A 47 21.19 -28.80 5.66
CA LYS A 47 20.75 -28.70 4.26
C LYS A 47 20.45 -30.07 3.66
N ASN A 48 19.42 -30.11 2.82
CA ASN A 48 19.09 -31.22 1.93
C ASN A 48 19.27 -30.75 0.48
N GLY A 49 20.46 -30.97 -0.08
CA GLY A 49 20.88 -30.36 -1.34
C GLY A 49 21.07 -28.84 -1.17
N ASP A 50 20.48 -28.04 -2.06
CA ASP A 50 20.61 -26.58 -2.04
C ASP A 50 19.63 -25.87 -1.09
N LYS A 51 18.77 -26.61 -0.38
CA LYS A 51 17.72 -26.07 0.50
C LYS A 51 17.98 -26.41 1.96
N TYR A 52 17.57 -25.52 2.87
CA TYR A 52 17.54 -25.81 4.30
C TYR A 52 16.50 -26.89 4.61
N ALA A 53 16.87 -27.87 5.42
CA ALA A 53 16.02 -29.00 5.78
C ALA A 53 14.74 -28.54 6.53
N LEU A 54 14.86 -27.50 7.37
CA LEU A 54 13.73 -26.92 8.13
C LEU A 54 12.82 -26.00 7.32
N ALA A 55 13.17 -25.64 6.08
CA ALA A 55 12.39 -24.65 5.32
C ALA A 55 10.92 -25.07 5.16
N GLY A 56 10.68 -26.35 4.84
CA GLY A 56 9.32 -26.88 4.70
C GLY A 56 8.56 -26.96 6.04
N HIS A 57 9.26 -27.16 7.16
CA HIS A 57 8.66 -27.12 8.50
C HIS A 57 8.18 -25.72 8.84
N ILE A 58 9.07 -24.72 8.67
CA ILE A 58 8.76 -23.31 8.93
C ILE A 58 7.60 -22.84 8.04
N GLU A 59 7.62 -23.18 6.75
CA GLU A 59 6.53 -22.84 5.82
C GLU A 59 5.20 -23.45 6.28
N LYS A 60 5.18 -24.74 6.62
CA LYS A 60 3.98 -25.40 7.14
C LYS A 60 3.49 -24.76 8.45
N GLY A 61 4.40 -24.40 9.35
CA GLY A 61 4.09 -23.74 10.62
C GLY A 61 3.50 -22.34 10.43
N ALA A 62 4.04 -21.56 9.49
CA ALA A 62 3.54 -20.24 9.13
C ALA A 62 2.11 -20.27 8.57
N TRP A 63 1.75 -21.37 7.89
CA TRP A 63 0.42 -21.61 7.34
C TRP A 63 -0.41 -22.57 8.19
N ASN A 64 -0.13 -22.67 9.50
CA ASN A 64 -0.90 -23.53 10.39
C ASN A 64 -2.39 -23.13 10.44
N THR A 65 -3.27 -24.12 10.33
CA THR A 65 -4.74 -23.92 10.25
C THR A 65 -5.49 -24.68 11.34
N ASP A 66 -4.79 -25.19 12.35
CA ASP A 66 -5.36 -25.95 13.47
C ASP A 66 -4.69 -25.59 14.81
N ASN A 67 -4.92 -26.37 15.85
CA ASN A 67 -4.40 -26.15 17.19
C ASN A 67 -3.08 -26.88 17.52
N THR A 68 -2.30 -27.27 16.51
CA THR A 68 -0.97 -27.89 16.69
C THR A 68 -0.05 -27.01 17.53
N TYR A 69 -0.12 -25.69 17.38
CA TYR A 69 0.66 -24.71 18.14
C TYR A 69 -0.22 -23.93 19.13
N PRO A 70 0.32 -23.54 20.29
CA PRO A 70 -0.46 -22.82 21.30
C PRO A 70 -0.82 -21.41 20.83
N TYR A 71 -2.03 -20.98 21.20
CA TYR A 71 -2.52 -19.61 20.99
C TYR A 71 -2.53 -18.86 22.32
N SER A 72 -2.14 -17.58 22.29
CA SER A 72 -2.14 -16.68 23.44
C SER A 72 -3.34 -15.72 23.46
N GLY A 73 -4.11 -15.67 22.38
CA GLY A 73 -5.27 -14.78 22.22
C GLY A 73 -6.56 -15.31 22.87
N MET A 74 -7.62 -14.52 22.73
CA MET A 74 -8.98 -14.79 23.26
C MET A 74 -9.61 -16.10 22.76
N TYR A 75 -9.25 -16.54 21.55
CA TYR A 75 -9.80 -17.71 20.88
C TYR A 75 -8.69 -18.60 20.31
N THR A 76 -8.98 -19.90 20.18
CA THR A 76 -8.18 -20.89 19.45
C THR A 76 -8.92 -21.34 18.19
N ILE A 77 -8.21 -21.92 17.23
CA ILE A 77 -8.83 -22.49 16.03
C ILE A 77 -9.51 -23.83 16.37
N GLU A 78 -10.78 -23.96 16.01
CA GLU A 78 -11.52 -25.22 16.01
C GLU A 78 -11.47 -25.87 14.62
N LYS A 79 -11.65 -25.07 13.55
CA LYS A 79 -11.69 -25.59 12.18
C LYS A 79 -11.39 -24.52 11.14
N TRP A 80 -10.52 -24.83 10.18
CA TRP A 80 -10.38 -24.11 8.92
C TRP A 80 -11.15 -24.82 7.79
N ASN A 81 -11.90 -24.06 7.01
CA ASN A 81 -12.54 -24.53 5.78
C ASN A 81 -11.90 -23.82 4.57
N PRO A 82 -11.07 -24.52 3.78
CA PRO A 82 -10.40 -23.92 2.62
C PRO A 82 -11.37 -23.58 1.48
N SER A 83 -12.56 -24.21 1.42
CA SER A 83 -13.48 -24.03 0.28
C SER A 83 -14.16 -22.65 0.28
N ASP A 84 -14.64 -22.20 1.44
CA ASP A 84 -15.25 -20.88 1.62
C ASP A 84 -14.34 -19.88 2.34
N LYS A 85 -13.10 -20.30 2.68
CA LYS A 85 -12.10 -19.53 3.41
C LYS A 85 -12.65 -19.02 4.75
N SER A 86 -13.29 -19.92 5.51
CA SER A 86 -13.78 -19.64 6.85
C SER A 86 -12.98 -20.33 7.95
N CYS A 87 -12.79 -19.64 9.07
CA CYS A 87 -12.17 -20.15 10.28
C CYS A 87 -13.17 -20.12 11.43
N THR A 88 -13.48 -21.28 11.98
CA THR A 88 -14.25 -21.41 13.22
C THR A 88 -13.28 -21.37 14.39
N MET A 89 -13.54 -20.47 15.33
CA MET A 89 -12.73 -20.23 16.51
C MET A 89 -13.58 -20.40 17.77
N VAL A 90 -12.99 -20.96 18.82
CA VAL A 90 -13.65 -21.19 20.13
C VAL A 90 -12.84 -20.55 21.24
N LEU A 91 -13.46 -20.34 22.40
CA LEU A 91 -12.78 -19.74 23.54
C LEU A 91 -11.48 -20.45 23.89
N ASN A 92 -10.40 -19.68 24.05
CA ASN A 92 -9.14 -20.21 24.55
C ASN A 92 -9.22 -20.37 26.08
N PRO A 93 -9.22 -21.60 26.64
CA PRO A 93 -9.28 -21.79 28.09
C PRO A 93 -8.07 -21.21 28.83
N GLU A 94 -6.94 -21.03 28.13
CA GLU A 94 -5.72 -20.48 28.71
C GLU A 94 -5.68 -18.95 28.73
N TYR A 95 -6.58 -18.27 28.03
CA TYR A 95 -6.64 -16.81 28.01
C TYR A 95 -7.02 -16.25 29.39
N LYS A 96 -6.08 -15.51 30.01
CA LYS A 96 -6.26 -14.99 31.37
C LYS A 96 -7.12 -13.72 31.43
N GLY A 97 -7.33 -13.07 30.29
CA GLY A 97 -8.07 -11.82 30.15
C GLY A 97 -7.24 -10.74 29.45
N ASP A 98 -7.88 -9.64 29.06
CA ASP A 98 -7.16 -8.46 28.59
C ASP A 98 -6.40 -7.79 29.75
N TYR A 99 -5.76 -6.64 29.51
CA TYR A 99 -5.03 -5.91 30.57
C TYR A 99 -5.92 -5.47 31.75
N ARG A 100 -7.26 -5.54 31.61
CA ARG A 100 -8.26 -5.24 32.64
C ARG A 100 -8.83 -6.51 33.27
N GLY A 101 -8.41 -7.69 32.81
CA GLY A 101 -8.92 -8.99 33.25
C GLY A 101 -10.22 -9.43 32.56
N HIS A 102 -10.68 -8.74 31.52
CA HIS A 102 -11.90 -9.12 30.81
C HIS A 102 -11.68 -10.35 29.92
N LYS A 103 -12.64 -11.27 29.95
CA LYS A 103 -12.64 -12.48 29.12
C LYS A 103 -13.77 -12.42 28.07
N PRO A 104 -13.57 -12.99 26.88
CA PRO A 104 -14.62 -13.12 25.88
C PRO A 104 -15.78 -14.00 26.38
N SER A 105 -17.01 -13.63 26.03
CA SER A 105 -18.24 -14.35 26.39
C SER A 105 -18.86 -15.13 25.22
N ILE A 106 -18.59 -14.71 23.97
CA ILE A 106 -19.07 -15.37 22.77
C ILE A 106 -18.33 -16.71 22.64
N GLN A 107 -19.07 -17.82 22.66
CA GLN A 107 -18.48 -19.16 22.72
C GLN A 107 -17.76 -19.56 21.42
N LYS A 108 -18.29 -19.08 20.28
CA LYS A 108 -17.84 -19.46 18.94
C LYS A 108 -17.89 -18.25 18.02
N VAL A 109 -16.81 -18.01 17.30
CA VAL A 109 -16.71 -16.97 16.27
C VAL A 109 -16.35 -17.64 14.96
N ILE A 110 -17.05 -17.26 13.88
CA ILE A 110 -16.74 -17.72 12.53
C ILE A 110 -16.24 -16.52 11.75
N TYR A 111 -14.97 -16.53 11.35
CA TYR A 111 -14.39 -15.52 10.48
C TYR A 111 -14.43 -16.04 9.04
N LYS A 112 -15.14 -15.37 8.15
CA LYS A 112 -15.42 -15.84 6.78
C LYS A 112 -15.02 -14.78 5.77
N LYS A 113 -14.45 -15.20 4.64
CA LYS A 113 -14.27 -14.30 3.50
C LYS A 113 -15.64 -13.90 2.93
N VAL A 114 -15.91 -12.60 2.94
CA VAL A 114 -17.10 -12.01 2.31
C VAL A 114 -16.81 -11.62 0.86
N VAL A 115 -17.80 -11.78 -0.02
CA VAL A 115 -17.74 -11.31 -1.41
C VAL A 115 -18.51 -9.99 -1.49
N PRO A 116 -17.88 -8.86 -1.88
CA PRO A 116 -18.52 -7.55 -1.84
C PRO A 116 -19.86 -7.47 -2.58
N SER A 117 -19.99 -8.12 -3.74
CA SER A 117 -21.22 -8.08 -4.55
C SER A 117 -22.43 -8.76 -3.92
N THR A 118 -22.23 -9.62 -2.90
CA THR A 118 -23.31 -10.35 -2.21
C THR A 118 -23.33 -10.10 -0.70
N GLN A 119 -22.49 -9.20 -0.19
CA GLN A 119 -22.24 -9.02 1.25
C GLN A 119 -23.50 -8.65 2.03
N LEU A 120 -24.36 -7.79 1.47
CA LEU A 120 -25.58 -7.36 2.13
C LEU A 120 -26.64 -8.46 2.14
N GLU A 121 -26.70 -9.31 1.13
CA GLU A 121 -27.61 -10.46 1.12
C GLU A 121 -27.16 -11.55 2.11
N ASP A 122 -25.86 -11.76 2.25
CA ASP A 122 -25.30 -12.65 3.28
C ASP A 122 -25.66 -12.14 4.70
N LEU A 123 -25.59 -10.83 4.93
CA LEU A 123 -26.04 -10.21 6.18
C LEU A 123 -27.57 -10.36 6.40
N LYS A 124 -28.38 -10.06 5.37
CA LYS A 124 -29.85 -10.12 5.47
C LYS A 124 -30.36 -11.55 5.75
N SER A 125 -29.70 -12.55 5.17
CA SER A 125 -30.06 -13.96 5.35
C SER A 125 -29.56 -14.55 6.67
N GLY A 126 -28.72 -13.83 7.43
CA GLY A 126 -28.07 -14.33 8.64
C GLY A 126 -26.87 -15.25 8.36
N GLY A 127 -26.31 -15.21 7.15
CA GLY A 127 -25.06 -15.89 6.82
C GLY A 127 -23.83 -15.25 7.46
N ILE A 128 -23.92 -13.95 7.82
CA ILE A 128 -23.00 -13.23 8.69
C ILE A 128 -23.77 -12.35 9.68
N ASP A 129 -23.24 -12.17 10.89
CA ASP A 129 -23.85 -11.32 11.92
C ASP A 129 -23.27 -9.89 11.93
N VAL A 130 -22.03 -9.74 11.46
CA VAL A 130 -21.29 -8.48 11.44
C VAL A 130 -20.66 -8.32 10.06
N LEU A 131 -20.95 -7.19 9.41
CA LEU A 131 -20.32 -6.75 8.18
C LEU A 131 -19.54 -5.46 8.47
N ASN A 132 -18.24 -5.45 8.18
CA ASN A 132 -17.34 -4.32 8.39
C ASN A 132 -16.71 -3.84 7.08
N GLU A 133 -15.99 -2.73 7.13
CA GLU A 133 -15.16 -2.21 6.01
C GLU A 133 -15.91 -1.83 4.72
N ILE A 134 -17.20 -1.51 4.83
CA ILE A 134 -17.94 -0.89 3.72
C ILE A 134 -17.42 0.55 3.53
N THR A 135 -16.85 0.83 2.36
CA THR A 135 -16.17 2.11 2.07
C THR A 135 -16.63 2.78 0.76
N GLY A 136 -17.20 2.03 -0.19
CA GLY A 136 -17.78 2.58 -1.41
C GLY A 136 -19.11 3.28 -1.13
N GLY A 137 -19.39 4.35 -1.88
CA GLY A 137 -20.57 5.18 -1.68
C GLY A 137 -21.88 4.43 -1.87
N ASP A 138 -21.95 3.62 -2.93
CA ASP A 138 -23.15 2.86 -3.28
C ASP A 138 -23.42 1.77 -2.23
N GLU A 139 -22.41 0.99 -1.86
CA GLU A 139 -22.53 -0.06 -0.84
C GLU A 139 -22.88 0.54 0.53
N THR A 140 -22.32 1.71 0.86
CA THR A 140 -22.66 2.42 2.11
C THR A 140 -24.11 2.88 2.11
N ASN A 141 -24.58 3.46 1.00
CA ASN A 141 -25.96 3.89 0.86
C ASN A 141 -26.95 2.72 0.96
N GLU A 142 -26.63 1.58 0.35
CA GLU A 142 -27.46 0.37 0.45
C GLU A 142 -27.51 -0.18 1.88
N ALA A 143 -26.36 -0.23 2.58
CA ALA A 143 -26.28 -0.67 3.97
C ALA A 143 -27.10 0.25 4.91
N LEU A 144 -26.98 1.57 4.73
CA LEU A 144 -27.74 2.56 5.49
C LEU A 144 -29.24 2.47 5.21
N LYS A 145 -29.63 2.20 3.96
CA LYS A 145 -31.02 1.95 3.60
C LYS A 145 -31.57 0.72 4.31
N LEU A 146 -30.80 -0.38 4.40
CA LEU A 146 -31.19 -1.58 5.13
C LEU A 146 -31.47 -1.27 6.62
N VAL A 147 -30.58 -0.54 7.28
CA VAL A 147 -30.75 -0.12 8.68
C VAL A 147 -32.00 0.76 8.85
N LYS A 148 -32.21 1.71 7.95
CA LYS A 148 -33.39 2.58 7.97
C LYS A 148 -34.70 1.81 7.77
N ASP A 149 -34.72 0.85 6.85
CA ASP A 149 -35.92 0.08 6.52
C ASP A 149 -36.22 -1.00 7.58
N GLN A 150 -35.20 -1.48 8.31
CA GLN A 150 -35.32 -2.54 9.32
C GLN A 150 -34.54 -2.21 10.62
N PRO A 151 -34.91 -1.12 11.32
CA PRO A 151 -34.14 -0.60 12.47
C PRO A 151 -34.17 -1.52 13.71
N ASP A 152 -35.17 -2.40 13.81
CA ASP A 152 -35.28 -3.36 14.91
C ASP A 152 -34.37 -4.60 14.70
N LYS A 153 -33.78 -4.75 13.52
CA LYS A 153 -32.95 -5.91 13.16
C LYS A 153 -31.49 -5.56 12.88
N PHE A 154 -31.25 -4.38 12.30
CA PHE A 154 -29.92 -3.97 11.88
C PHE A 154 -29.58 -2.62 12.48
N ILE A 155 -28.32 -2.49 12.89
CA ILE A 155 -27.74 -1.24 13.38
C ILE A 155 -26.45 -0.96 12.59
N ALA A 156 -26.11 0.32 12.42
CA ALA A 156 -24.85 0.74 11.85
C ALA A 156 -24.03 1.50 12.88
N THR A 157 -22.72 1.29 12.85
CA THR A 157 -21.73 2.09 13.57
C THR A 157 -20.79 2.72 12.56
N HIS A 158 -20.58 4.03 12.68
CA HIS A 158 -19.69 4.77 11.79
C HIS A 158 -18.38 5.09 12.50
N TYR A 159 -17.28 4.86 11.79
CA TYR A 159 -15.95 5.19 12.24
C TYR A 159 -15.11 5.62 11.04
N ALA A 160 -14.19 6.54 11.27
CA ALA A 160 -13.23 6.91 10.24
C ALA A 160 -12.18 5.81 10.12
N ARG A 161 -11.94 5.36 8.89
CA ARG A 161 -10.91 4.37 8.57
C ARG A 161 -9.54 5.03 8.68
N ALA A 162 -8.66 4.45 9.48
CA ALA A 162 -7.25 4.83 9.49
C ALA A 162 -6.57 4.26 8.25
N GLY A 163 -6.62 5.00 7.14
CA GLY A 163 -6.02 4.59 5.88
C GLY A 163 -6.57 5.37 4.70
N TYR A 164 -5.99 5.13 3.53
CA TYR A 164 -6.29 5.88 2.30
C TYR A 164 -6.10 5.01 1.06
N GLY A 165 -6.83 5.33 -0.02
CA GLY A 165 -6.53 4.86 -1.36
C GLY A 165 -5.46 5.75 -2.01
N LYS A 166 -4.67 5.20 -2.92
CA LYS A 166 -3.59 5.93 -3.60
C LYS A 166 -3.37 5.43 -5.02
N LEU A 167 -2.95 6.34 -5.89
CA LEU A 167 -2.16 6.01 -7.07
C LEU A 167 -0.69 6.05 -6.65
N GLN A 168 -0.08 4.87 -6.50
CA GLN A 168 1.31 4.74 -6.10
C GLN A 168 2.23 4.82 -7.31
N PHE A 169 3.30 5.62 -7.20
CA PHE A 169 4.36 5.71 -8.19
C PHE A 169 5.56 4.85 -7.81
N ARG A 170 6.14 4.16 -8.79
CA ARG A 170 7.42 3.45 -8.66
C ARG A 170 8.54 4.39 -9.13
N ALA A 171 9.03 5.18 -8.18
CA ALA A 171 9.84 6.39 -8.42
C ALA A 171 11.36 6.14 -8.50
N ASP A 172 11.77 4.97 -8.96
CA ASP A 172 13.17 4.57 -9.16
C ASP A 172 13.54 4.35 -10.63
N PHE A 173 12.59 4.48 -11.56
CA PHE A 173 12.86 4.50 -13.00
C PHE A 173 11.75 5.23 -13.77
N GLY A 174 12.03 5.58 -15.03
CA GLY A 174 11.09 6.24 -15.93
C GLY A 174 10.67 7.63 -15.44
N PRO A 175 9.64 8.25 -16.03
CA PRO A 175 9.31 9.65 -15.77
C PRO A 175 8.95 9.98 -14.32
N VAL A 176 8.36 9.04 -13.58
CA VAL A 176 7.89 9.29 -12.21
C VAL A 176 9.01 9.34 -11.17
N GLN A 177 10.26 9.05 -11.56
CA GLN A 177 11.42 9.30 -10.71
C GLN A 177 11.59 10.80 -10.41
N PHE A 178 11.19 11.66 -11.34
CA PHE A 178 11.27 13.11 -11.21
C PHE A 178 10.11 13.66 -10.35
N PRO A 179 10.40 14.39 -9.25
CA PRO A 179 9.38 15.07 -8.43
C PRO A 179 8.36 15.86 -9.24
N ALA A 180 8.83 16.68 -10.19
CA ALA A 180 7.98 17.54 -11.01
C ALA A 180 6.91 16.74 -11.78
N VAL A 181 7.21 15.51 -12.20
CA VAL A 181 6.25 14.63 -12.89
C VAL A 181 5.16 14.16 -11.94
N ARG A 182 5.51 13.70 -10.73
CA ARG A 182 4.53 13.28 -9.71
C ARG A 182 3.62 14.43 -9.28
N GLN A 183 4.21 15.60 -9.09
CA GLN A 183 3.49 16.84 -8.77
C GLN A 183 2.57 17.26 -9.91
N ALA A 184 3.06 17.27 -11.15
CA ALA A 184 2.26 17.61 -12.33
C ALA A 184 1.06 16.67 -12.51
N VAL A 185 1.24 15.36 -12.27
CA VAL A 185 0.11 14.42 -12.26
C VAL A 185 -0.92 14.83 -11.22
N THR A 186 -0.48 15.12 -9.99
CA THR A 186 -1.36 15.50 -8.88
C THR A 186 -2.13 16.79 -9.18
N TYR A 187 -1.48 17.81 -9.75
CA TYR A 187 -2.13 19.05 -10.19
C TYR A 187 -3.11 18.86 -11.36
N CYS A 188 -2.96 17.81 -12.16
CA CYS A 188 -3.92 17.50 -13.24
C CYS A 188 -5.14 16.70 -12.76
N MET A 189 -5.11 16.15 -11.54
CA MET A 189 -6.20 15.34 -11.01
C MET A 189 -7.21 16.18 -10.21
N ASP A 190 -8.50 15.92 -10.40
CA ASP A 190 -9.56 16.39 -9.50
C ASP A 190 -9.73 15.38 -8.35
N ARG A 191 -8.86 15.49 -7.35
CA ARG A 191 -8.82 14.55 -6.20
C ARG A 191 -10.08 14.62 -5.35
N ALA A 192 -10.70 15.80 -5.24
CA ALA A 192 -11.93 15.99 -4.48
C ALA A 192 -13.12 15.29 -5.17
N LYS A 193 -13.26 15.46 -6.49
CA LYS A 193 -14.25 14.72 -7.27
C LYS A 193 -13.99 13.22 -7.21
N PHE A 194 -12.75 12.77 -7.38
CA PHE A 194 -12.41 11.35 -7.30
C PHE A 194 -12.82 10.74 -5.95
N ALA A 195 -12.47 11.39 -4.83
CA ALA A 195 -12.83 10.93 -3.50
C ALA A 195 -14.36 10.90 -3.31
N LYS A 196 -15.07 11.93 -3.80
CA LYS A 196 -16.53 11.99 -3.73
C LYS A 196 -17.20 10.90 -4.57
N ASP A 197 -16.75 10.69 -5.81
CA ASP A 197 -17.31 9.70 -6.73
C ASP A 197 -17.12 8.28 -6.18
N PHE A 198 -15.98 7.97 -5.56
CA PHE A 198 -15.74 6.66 -4.93
C PHE A 198 -16.54 6.48 -3.64
N THR A 199 -16.47 7.45 -2.72
CA THR A 199 -17.00 7.30 -1.35
C THR A 199 -18.45 7.73 -1.20
N GLY A 200 -19.08 8.30 -2.23
CA GLY A 200 -20.41 8.90 -2.12
C GLY A 200 -20.51 10.07 -1.13
N GLY A 201 -19.37 10.64 -0.72
CA GLY A 201 -19.28 11.70 0.30
C GLY A 201 -19.06 11.20 1.73
N TYR A 202 -18.90 9.89 1.95
CA TYR A 202 -18.57 9.33 3.28
C TYR A 202 -17.07 9.32 3.59
N GLY A 203 -16.24 9.75 2.64
CA GLY A 203 -14.81 9.98 2.84
C GLY A 203 -14.36 11.29 2.18
N GLY A 204 -13.06 11.57 2.30
CA GLY A 204 -12.48 12.80 1.81
C GLY A 204 -11.05 12.62 1.33
N VAL A 205 -10.48 13.71 0.82
CA VAL A 205 -9.08 13.76 0.38
C VAL A 205 -8.16 13.77 1.60
N VAL A 206 -7.03 13.08 1.47
CA VAL A 206 -5.86 13.24 2.35
C VAL A 206 -4.69 13.72 1.50
N ASP A 207 -3.90 14.64 2.05
CA ASP A 207 -2.77 15.28 1.36
C ASP A 207 -1.42 14.68 1.76
N GLY A 208 -1.45 13.52 2.41
CA GLY A 208 -0.25 12.76 2.71
C GLY A 208 -0.54 11.44 3.43
N PRO A 209 0.52 10.71 3.82
CA PRO A 209 0.42 9.35 4.34
C PRO A 209 0.11 9.32 5.84
N TYR A 210 -0.96 9.98 6.26
CA TYR A 210 -1.40 10.04 7.66
C TYR A 210 -2.92 9.87 7.77
N TYR A 211 -3.36 9.47 8.96
CA TYR A 211 -4.76 9.50 9.33
C TYR A 211 -5.10 10.82 10.01
N SER A 212 -5.99 11.62 9.41
CA SER A 212 -6.35 12.94 9.95
C SER A 212 -7.06 12.89 11.30
N GLY A 213 -7.59 11.73 11.70
CA GLY A 213 -8.14 11.52 13.04
C GLY A 213 -7.11 11.29 14.14
N ALA A 214 -5.85 11.01 13.79
CA ALA A 214 -4.76 10.78 14.75
C ALA A 214 -4.45 12.05 15.55
N TRP A 215 -4.14 11.91 16.84
CA TRP A 215 -3.89 13.06 17.70
C TRP A 215 -2.63 13.82 17.29
N MET A 216 -1.57 13.14 16.85
CA MET A 216 -0.31 13.75 16.39
C MET A 216 -0.53 14.66 15.18
N TYR A 217 -1.37 14.23 14.24
CA TYR A 217 -1.74 15.06 13.09
C TYR A 217 -2.51 16.31 13.55
N LYS A 218 -3.46 16.14 14.47
CA LYS A 218 -4.23 17.27 15.02
C LYS A 218 -3.35 18.26 15.76
N GLU A 219 -2.42 17.80 16.58
CA GLU A 219 -1.44 18.67 17.26
C GLU A 219 -0.53 19.37 16.25
N ALA A 220 0.00 18.66 15.23
CA ALA A 220 0.84 19.29 14.21
C ALA A 220 0.08 20.38 13.42
N VAL A 221 -1.18 20.16 13.07
CA VAL A 221 -2.03 21.17 12.42
C VAL A 221 -2.31 22.34 13.38
N ASN A 222 -2.57 22.08 14.66
CA ASN A 222 -2.72 23.15 15.67
C ASN A 222 -1.46 24.00 15.81
N ASP A 223 -0.29 23.38 15.66
CA ASP A 223 1.03 24.02 15.64
C ASP A 223 1.37 24.69 14.29
N GLY A 224 0.39 24.78 13.37
CA GLY A 224 0.51 25.53 12.13
C GLY A 224 1.03 24.73 10.93
N MET A 225 1.12 23.39 11.02
CA MET A 225 1.45 22.55 9.87
C MET A 225 0.36 22.66 8.80
N MET A 226 0.79 22.96 7.58
CA MET A 226 0.00 23.01 6.36
C MET A 226 0.60 22.05 5.35
N LEU A 227 -0.26 21.38 4.59
CA LEU A 227 0.16 20.50 3.50
C LEU A 227 -0.31 21.06 2.17
N ASN A 228 0.49 20.84 1.13
CA ASN A 228 0.10 21.26 -0.20
C ASN A 228 -1.14 20.48 -0.65
N ALA A 229 -2.25 21.17 -0.80
CA ALA A 229 -3.50 20.59 -1.26
C ALA A 229 -3.55 20.39 -2.79
N TYR A 230 -2.47 20.63 -3.52
CA TYR A 230 -2.34 20.40 -4.97
C TYR A 230 -3.61 20.74 -5.75
N ALA A 231 -4.11 21.97 -5.56
CA ALA A 231 -5.36 22.41 -6.18
C ALA A 231 -5.23 22.32 -7.71
N THR A 232 -6.21 21.71 -8.36
CA THR A 232 -6.12 21.35 -9.79
C THR A 232 -5.75 22.55 -10.66
N SER A 233 -4.64 22.43 -11.40
CA SER A 233 -4.09 23.49 -12.25
C SER A 233 -3.14 22.91 -13.31
N VAL A 234 -3.61 22.81 -14.54
CA VAL A 234 -2.78 22.36 -15.67
C VAL A 234 -1.64 23.34 -15.95
N ASP A 235 -1.85 24.64 -15.74
CA ASP A 235 -0.81 25.65 -15.94
C ASP A 235 0.34 25.45 -14.94
N THR A 236 0.03 25.13 -13.68
CA THR A 236 1.04 24.79 -12.66
C THR A 236 1.77 23.51 -13.04
N ALA A 237 1.04 22.49 -13.50
CA ALA A 237 1.64 21.23 -13.96
C ALA A 237 2.62 21.44 -15.13
N VAL A 238 2.19 22.19 -16.16
CA VAL A 238 3.01 22.53 -17.32
C VAL A 238 4.26 23.31 -16.91
N LYS A 239 4.10 24.31 -16.03
CA LYS A 239 5.23 25.10 -15.54
C LYS A 239 6.28 24.23 -14.83
N LEU A 240 5.85 23.34 -13.93
CA LEU A 240 6.76 22.42 -13.23
C LEU A 240 7.51 21.49 -14.19
N LEU A 241 6.80 20.96 -15.20
CA LEU A 241 7.41 20.12 -16.23
C LEU A 241 8.45 20.89 -17.06
N GLU A 242 8.16 22.13 -17.43
CA GLU A 242 9.09 22.98 -18.19
C GLU A 242 10.33 23.35 -17.38
N GLU A 243 10.15 23.72 -16.11
CA GLU A 243 11.24 24.02 -15.17
C GLU A 243 12.14 22.79 -14.93
N ASP A 244 11.56 21.59 -14.94
CA ASP A 244 12.27 20.32 -14.82
C ASP A 244 12.86 19.81 -16.16
N GLY A 245 12.62 20.49 -17.27
CA GLY A 245 13.27 20.19 -18.57
C GLY A 245 12.49 19.27 -19.52
N TRP A 246 11.20 19.05 -19.29
CA TRP A 246 10.29 18.35 -20.21
C TRP A 246 9.86 19.26 -21.38
N VAL A 247 10.84 19.80 -22.09
CA VAL A 247 10.67 20.87 -23.09
C VAL A 247 10.93 20.41 -24.51
N TYR A 248 11.15 19.10 -24.72
CA TYR A 248 11.50 18.55 -26.03
C TYR A 248 10.40 17.71 -26.67
N ASP A 249 10.45 17.56 -27.99
CA ASP A 249 9.73 16.52 -28.73
C ASP A 249 10.58 15.24 -28.89
N LYS A 250 10.03 14.25 -29.60
CA LYS A 250 10.69 12.94 -29.83
C LYS A 250 12.03 13.01 -30.56
N ASP A 251 12.28 14.10 -31.28
CA ASP A 251 13.48 14.31 -32.10
C ASP A 251 14.46 15.27 -31.40
N GLY A 252 14.12 15.76 -30.19
CA GLY A 252 14.93 16.67 -29.40
C GLY A 252 14.79 18.14 -29.80
N ASN A 253 13.77 18.51 -30.58
CA ASN A 253 13.43 19.91 -30.85
C ASN A 253 12.54 20.46 -29.73
N ALA A 254 12.30 21.77 -29.73
CA ALA A 254 11.37 22.39 -28.79
C ALA A 254 9.96 21.78 -28.90
N TYR A 255 9.38 21.40 -27.76
CA TYR A 255 8.05 20.84 -27.66
C TYR A 255 6.99 21.84 -28.18
N THR A 256 6.03 21.33 -28.94
CA THR A 256 4.89 22.12 -29.46
C THR A 256 3.55 21.46 -29.18
N SER A 257 3.48 20.12 -29.24
CA SER A 257 2.26 19.34 -28.99
C SER A 257 2.60 17.85 -28.82
N GLY A 258 1.64 17.06 -28.33
CA GLY A 258 1.80 15.62 -28.15
C GLY A 258 2.55 15.26 -26.88
N VAL A 259 3.42 14.26 -26.94
CA VAL A 259 4.20 13.78 -25.79
C VAL A 259 5.45 14.63 -25.58
N ARG A 260 5.66 15.10 -24.36
CA ARG A 260 6.90 15.80 -23.96
C ARG A 260 8.04 14.82 -23.75
N TYR A 261 9.26 15.29 -23.95
CA TYR A 261 10.48 14.56 -23.69
C TYR A 261 11.42 15.39 -22.81
N LYS A 262 12.18 14.70 -21.95
CA LYS A 262 13.28 15.27 -21.18
C LYS A 262 14.61 14.73 -21.70
N LYS A 263 15.58 15.61 -21.89
CA LYS A 263 16.95 15.25 -22.26
C LYS A 263 17.76 15.03 -20.98
N ILE A 264 18.36 13.85 -20.85
CA ILE A 264 19.07 13.41 -19.64
C ILE A 264 20.47 12.91 -20.03
N PRO A 265 21.55 13.39 -19.38
CA PRO A 265 22.90 12.90 -19.63
C PRO A 265 23.03 11.38 -19.45
N ALA A 266 23.79 10.71 -20.32
CA ALA A 266 23.92 9.26 -20.27
C ALA A 266 24.54 8.72 -18.96
N ASN A 267 25.30 9.53 -18.23
CA ASN A 267 25.88 9.17 -16.93
C ASN A 267 24.90 9.29 -15.76
N GLU A 268 23.70 9.83 -15.99
CA GLU A 268 22.62 9.93 -14.99
C GLU A 268 21.53 8.86 -15.19
N MET A 269 21.62 8.08 -16.27
CA MET A 269 20.62 7.07 -16.64
C MET A 269 21.04 5.68 -16.18
N ASP A 270 20.12 4.93 -15.59
CA ASP A 270 20.32 3.50 -15.33
C ASP A 270 19.79 2.62 -16.49
N GLU A 271 19.97 1.30 -16.39
CA GLU A 271 19.51 0.36 -17.42
C GLU A 271 17.99 0.38 -17.62
N ARG A 272 17.22 0.60 -16.55
CA ARG A 272 15.74 0.62 -16.56
C ARG A 272 15.25 1.88 -17.25
N ASP A 273 15.95 3.00 -17.08
CA ASP A 273 15.67 4.25 -17.80
C ASP A 273 16.01 4.17 -19.27
N VAL A 274 17.18 3.60 -19.60
CA VAL A 274 17.64 3.42 -20.98
C VAL A 274 16.69 2.51 -21.77
N THR A 275 16.15 1.48 -21.12
CA THR A 275 15.24 0.51 -21.73
C THR A 275 13.77 0.88 -21.60
N PHE A 276 13.45 2.01 -20.95
CA PHE A 276 12.09 2.46 -20.73
C PHE A 276 11.32 2.66 -22.04
N GLN A 277 10.10 2.14 -22.09
CA GLN A 277 9.18 2.33 -23.20
C GLN A 277 7.72 2.31 -22.72
N SER A 278 6.84 2.93 -23.50
CA SER A 278 5.40 2.73 -23.35
C SER A 278 5.05 1.24 -23.52
N LYS A 279 3.98 0.79 -22.87
CA LYS A 279 3.50 -0.60 -22.94
C LYS A 279 3.33 -1.10 -24.38
N ASP A 280 2.83 -0.26 -25.29
CA ASP A 280 2.68 -0.60 -26.71
C ASP A 280 3.97 -0.47 -27.54
N GLY A 281 5.04 0.04 -26.94
CA GLY A 281 6.34 0.29 -27.58
C GLY A 281 6.38 1.50 -28.52
N THR A 282 5.33 2.33 -28.58
CA THR A 282 5.28 3.53 -29.43
C THR A 282 6.29 4.58 -28.99
N TYR A 283 6.43 4.80 -27.68
CA TYR A 283 7.33 5.79 -27.10
C TYR A 283 8.47 5.07 -26.39
N LYS A 284 9.71 5.45 -26.68
CA LYS A 284 10.90 4.82 -26.09
C LYS A 284 11.90 5.88 -25.68
N THR A 285 12.66 5.59 -24.64
CA THR A 285 13.90 6.33 -24.37
C THR A 285 14.87 6.11 -25.54
N THR A 286 15.36 7.19 -26.15
CA THR A 286 16.26 7.12 -27.31
C THR A 286 17.55 7.87 -27.07
N LYS A 287 18.67 7.31 -27.53
CA LYS A 287 19.98 7.97 -27.42
C LYS A 287 20.10 9.09 -28.45
N VAL A 288 20.53 10.28 -28.01
CA VAL A 288 20.77 11.45 -28.85
C VAL A 288 22.09 12.11 -28.44
N GLY A 289 23.15 11.86 -29.20
CA GLY A 289 24.50 12.31 -28.84
C GLY A 289 25.00 11.62 -27.57
N ASP A 290 25.41 12.43 -26.59
CA ASP A 290 25.86 11.98 -25.26
C ASP A 290 24.71 11.89 -24.24
N ASP A 291 23.48 12.18 -24.67
CA ASP A 291 22.28 12.21 -23.84
C ASP A 291 21.25 11.16 -24.28
N TYR A 292 20.19 11.01 -23.50
CA TYR A 292 18.98 10.27 -23.84
C TYR A 292 17.76 11.20 -23.81
N LEU A 293 16.80 10.97 -24.71
CA LEU A 293 15.48 11.58 -24.68
C LEU A 293 14.49 10.59 -24.06
N MET A 294 14.03 10.87 -22.85
CA MET A 294 13.00 10.08 -22.16
C MET A 294 11.61 10.65 -22.45
N PRO A 295 10.62 9.84 -22.88
CA PRO A 295 9.25 10.30 -23.11
C PRO A 295 8.46 10.45 -21.80
N LEU A 296 7.57 11.45 -21.73
CA LEU A 296 6.64 11.68 -20.61
C LEU A 296 5.45 10.70 -20.68
N VAL A 297 5.74 9.42 -20.48
CA VAL A 297 4.78 8.32 -20.55
C VAL A 297 4.62 7.65 -19.20
N LEU A 298 3.38 7.32 -18.83
CA LEU A 298 3.07 6.58 -17.62
C LEU A 298 2.41 5.24 -17.97
N ASN A 299 3.03 4.13 -17.55
CA ASN A 299 2.45 2.80 -17.66
C ASN A 299 1.79 2.43 -16.33
N TRP A 300 0.47 2.33 -16.33
CA TRP A 300 -0.34 2.05 -15.15
C TRP A 300 -0.82 0.59 -15.12
N TYR A 301 -0.60 -0.09 -13.99
CA TYR A 301 -1.22 -1.37 -13.72
C TYR A 301 -2.40 -1.17 -12.76
N GLY A 302 -3.60 -1.51 -13.24
CA GLY A 302 -4.82 -1.58 -12.43
C GLY A 302 -5.37 -2.99 -12.25
N THR A 303 -6.33 -3.14 -11.35
CA THR A 303 -6.86 -4.45 -10.96
C THR A 303 -8.27 -4.68 -11.46
N THR A 304 -8.56 -5.93 -11.85
CA THR A 304 -9.89 -6.37 -12.26
C THR A 304 -10.88 -6.26 -11.09
N ASN A 305 -12.14 -5.95 -11.40
CA ASN A 305 -13.23 -5.81 -10.41
C ASN A 305 -12.91 -4.79 -9.30
N ASN A 306 -12.34 -3.64 -9.67
CA ASN A 306 -11.94 -2.60 -8.73
C ASN A 306 -12.52 -1.23 -9.15
N PRO A 307 -13.47 -0.67 -8.39
CA PRO A 307 -14.06 0.64 -8.70
C PRO A 307 -13.04 1.78 -8.77
N VAL A 308 -11.91 1.67 -8.07
CA VAL A 308 -10.81 2.64 -8.16
C VAL A 308 -10.18 2.59 -9.56
N SER A 309 -9.97 1.39 -10.11
CA SER A 309 -9.46 1.24 -11.48
C SER A 309 -10.48 1.79 -12.49
N ASP A 310 -11.78 1.56 -12.29
CA ASP A 310 -12.82 2.10 -13.17
C ASP A 310 -12.81 3.65 -13.17
N LEU A 311 -12.70 4.27 -12.00
CA LEU A 311 -12.61 5.74 -11.90
C LEU A 311 -11.32 6.29 -12.53
N LEU A 312 -10.20 5.58 -12.41
CA LEU A 312 -8.92 5.99 -13.00
C LEU A 312 -8.91 5.93 -14.54
N MET A 313 -9.80 5.18 -15.17
CA MET A 313 -9.96 5.23 -16.64
C MET A 313 -10.26 6.65 -17.12
N THR A 314 -11.15 7.37 -16.42
CA THR A 314 -11.51 8.74 -16.78
C THR A 314 -10.67 9.78 -16.05
N GLY A 315 -10.43 9.57 -14.75
CA GLY A 315 -9.71 10.53 -13.89
C GLY A 315 -8.20 10.58 -14.11
N PHE A 316 -7.62 9.54 -14.73
CA PHE A 316 -6.18 9.45 -14.98
C PHE A 316 -5.89 9.13 -16.45
N LEU A 317 -6.24 7.95 -16.96
CA LEU A 317 -5.90 7.51 -18.32
C LEU A 317 -6.41 8.48 -19.42
N GLU A 318 -7.69 8.88 -19.34
CA GLU A 318 -8.30 9.76 -20.34
C GLU A 318 -8.27 11.24 -19.96
N ASN A 319 -7.64 11.59 -18.83
CA ASN A 319 -7.72 12.93 -18.23
C ASN A 319 -7.22 14.00 -19.22
N PRO A 320 -8.06 14.98 -19.59
CA PRO A 320 -7.70 15.99 -20.59
C PRO A 320 -6.58 16.92 -20.12
N LEU A 321 -6.45 17.16 -18.80
CA LEU A 321 -5.40 18.01 -18.25
C LEU A 321 -4.02 17.34 -18.35
N LEU A 322 -3.96 16.02 -18.15
CA LEU A 322 -2.72 15.25 -18.36
C LEU A 322 -2.30 15.29 -19.83
N LYS A 323 -3.25 15.08 -20.76
CA LYS A 323 -2.98 15.20 -22.20
C LYS A 323 -2.52 16.60 -22.59
N GLN A 324 -3.16 17.65 -22.05
CA GLN A 324 -2.76 19.04 -22.26
C GLN A 324 -1.37 19.34 -21.70
N ALA A 325 -1.00 18.74 -20.57
CA ALA A 325 0.34 18.85 -20.00
C ALA A 325 1.40 18.06 -20.79
N GLY A 326 1.00 17.24 -21.76
CA GLY A 326 1.90 16.49 -22.64
C GLY A 326 2.24 15.08 -22.15
N PHE A 327 1.42 14.52 -21.27
CA PHE A 327 1.51 13.11 -20.86
C PHE A 327 0.86 12.19 -21.89
N GLU A 328 1.44 11.00 -22.03
CA GLU A 328 0.75 9.81 -22.54
C GLU A 328 0.60 8.80 -21.40
N ILE A 329 -0.56 8.17 -21.30
CA ILE A 329 -0.84 7.18 -20.26
C ILE A 329 -1.34 5.91 -20.92
N GLN A 330 -0.78 4.77 -20.50
CA GLN A 330 -1.20 3.45 -20.95
C GLN A 330 -1.52 2.59 -19.75
N ASN A 331 -2.44 1.65 -19.91
CA ASN A 331 -2.85 0.79 -18.81
C ASN A 331 -2.76 -0.72 -19.12
N THR A 332 -2.62 -1.50 -18.06
CA THR A 332 -2.95 -2.92 -17.99
C THR A 332 -3.96 -3.10 -16.88
N ILE A 333 -5.06 -3.80 -17.13
CA ILE A 333 -5.98 -4.25 -16.09
C ILE A 333 -5.82 -5.75 -15.95
N GLY A 334 -5.46 -6.20 -14.75
CA GLY A 334 -5.15 -7.61 -14.47
C GLY A 334 -5.38 -8.00 -13.01
N ASP A 335 -4.81 -9.11 -12.60
CA ASP A 335 -4.97 -9.61 -11.24
C ASP A 335 -3.99 -8.93 -10.25
N PHE A 336 -4.36 -8.91 -8.97
CA PHE A 336 -3.58 -8.24 -7.93
C PHE A 336 -2.19 -8.86 -7.71
N ASN A 337 -2.08 -10.19 -7.76
CA ASN A 337 -0.80 -10.88 -7.54
C ASN A 337 0.24 -10.55 -8.63
N PRO A 338 -0.08 -10.63 -9.94
CA PRO A 338 0.80 -10.14 -10.99
C PRO A 338 1.16 -8.66 -10.85
N MET A 339 0.20 -7.81 -10.45
CA MET A 339 0.49 -6.40 -10.19
C MET A 339 1.51 -6.20 -9.05
N LEU A 340 1.43 -7.01 -7.99
CA LEU A 340 2.39 -6.96 -6.88
C LEU A 340 3.80 -7.39 -7.32
N ASP A 341 3.91 -8.44 -8.13
CA ASP A 341 5.19 -8.89 -8.69
C ASP A 341 5.87 -7.79 -9.52
N GLU A 342 5.09 -7.03 -10.32
CA GLU A 342 5.57 -5.86 -11.05
C GLU A 342 5.99 -4.71 -10.12
N LEU A 343 5.21 -4.44 -9.07
CA LEU A 343 5.54 -3.41 -8.07
C LEU A 343 6.82 -3.74 -7.30
N TYR A 344 6.99 -5.01 -6.95
CA TYR A 344 8.18 -5.52 -6.25
C TYR A 344 9.38 -5.73 -7.18
N GLN A 345 9.15 -5.75 -8.49
CA GLN A 345 10.14 -6.15 -9.50
C GLN A 345 10.80 -7.50 -9.15
N ALA A 346 9.98 -8.42 -8.65
CA ALA A 346 10.42 -9.72 -8.16
C ALA A 346 9.33 -10.78 -8.40
N PRO A 347 9.70 -12.02 -8.75
CA PRO A 347 8.74 -13.10 -9.02
C PRO A 347 8.22 -13.72 -7.71
N VAL A 348 7.62 -12.91 -6.82
CA VAL A 348 7.07 -13.35 -5.53
C VAL A 348 5.93 -14.35 -5.76
N THR A 349 5.10 -14.11 -6.77
CA THR A 349 4.02 -15.01 -7.20
C THR A 349 4.33 -15.69 -8.55
N GLY A 350 5.48 -15.38 -9.15
CA GLY A 350 5.99 -16.00 -10.37
C GLY A 350 5.59 -15.30 -11.68
N SER A 351 5.05 -14.08 -11.59
CA SER A 351 4.50 -13.34 -12.73
C SER A 351 5.44 -12.27 -13.29
N TYR A 352 6.48 -11.87 -12.54
CA TYR A 352 7.39 -10.81 -12.98
C TYR A 352 8.26 -11.24 -14.17
N GLY A 353 8.21 -10.47 -15.26
CA GLY A 353 8.91 -10.75 -16.51
C GLY A 353 10.41 -10.37 -16.53
N GLY A 354 10.93 -9.80 -15.43
CA GLY A 354 12.34 -9.43 -15.30
C GLY A 354 12.70 -8.03 -15.83
N ILE A 355 11.83 -7.40 -16.62
CA ILE A 355 12.02 -6.04 -17.14
C ILE A 355 10.92 -5.14 -16.56
N PRO A 356 11.26 -4.08 -15.80
CA PRO A 356 10.28 -3.14 -15.26
C PRO A 356 9.46 -2.48 -16.37
N MET A 357 8.14 -2.58 -16.29
CA MET A 357 7.23 -1.98 -17.26
C MET A 357 6.38 -0.86 -16.65
N TYR A 358 5.85 -1.07 -15.45
CA TYR A 358 4.81 -0.21 -14.87
C TYR A 358 5.38 0.77 -13.85
N THR A 359 4.97 2.03 -13.97
CA THR A 359 5.39 3.12 -13.09
C THR A 359 4.28 3.59 -12.15
N CYS A 360 3.03 3.20 -12.40
CA CYS A 360 1.86 3.62 -11.63
C CYS A 360 1.01 2.41 -11.22
N PHE A 361 0.49 2.40 -9.99
CA PHE A 361 -0.29 1.28 -9.43
C PHE A 361 -1.42 1.79 -8.55
N ASN A 362 -2.65 1.30 -8.69
CA ASN A 362 -3.70 1.66 -7.73
C ASN A 362 -3.70 0.73 -6.52
N LEU A 363 -3.52 1.32 -5.34
CA LEU A 363 -3.35 0.62 -4.08
C LEU A 363 -4.15 1.29 -2.96
N ALA A 364 -4.22 0.64 -1.82
CA ALA A 364 -4.70 1.25 -0.59
C ALA A 364 -3.75 0.90 0.55
N THR A 365 -3.64 1.81 1.51
CA THR A 365 -2.91 1.62 2.75
C THR A 365 -3.89 1.68 3.91
N GLY A 366 -3.79 0.73 4.83
CA GLY A 366 -4.44 0.75 6.13
C GLY A 366 -3.38 0.91 7.20
N PHE A 367 -3.62 1.77 8.18
CA PHE A 367 -2.72 1.97 9.31
C PHE A 367 -3.13 1.08 10.47
N TYR A 368 -2.13 0.48 11.12
CA TYR A 368 -2.34 -0.19 12.39
C TYR A 368 -2.39 0.82 13.55
N PRO A 369 -3.05 0.49 14.67
CA PRO A 369 -3.17 1.39 15.82
C PRO A 369 -1.83 1.75 16.50
N GLN A 370 -0.76 1.00 16.24
CA GLN A 370 0.60 1.33 16.68
C GLN A 370 1.19 2.35 15.70
N TYR A 371 1.26 3.60 16.15
CA TYR A 371 1.40 4.76 15.25
C TYR A 371 2.76 5.46 15.40
N ASN A 372 3.87 4.71 15.44
CA ASN A 372 5.19 5.35 15.36
C ASN A 372 5.66 5.45 13.91
N MET A 373 5.21 6.50 13.21
CA MET A 373 5.47 6.66 11.77
C MET A 373 6.81 7.35 11.48
N ASP A 374 7.48 7.90 12.50
CA ASP A 374 8.79 8.59 12.40
C ASP A 374 9.94 7.67 11.98
N MET A 375 9.87 6.39 12.36
CA MET A 375 10.80 5.31 12.04
C MET A 375 10.37 4.53 10.80
N VAL A 376 9.15 4.80 10.30
CA VAL A 376 8.56 4.11 9.16
C VAL A 376 8.82 4.92 7.90
N TRP A 377 8.54 6.23 7.90
CA TRP A 377 8.78 7.09 6.74
C TRP A 377 10.16 7.73 6.78
N THR A 378 10.97 7.49 5.76
CA THR A 378 12.27 8.13 5.59
C THR A 378 12.25 9.17 4.47
N ILE A 379 12.97 10.28 4.69
CA ILE A 379 13.35 11.27 3.67
C ILE A 379 14.85 11.19 3.36
N ASP A 380 15.56 10.24 3.96
CA ASP A 380 16.99 10.03 3.74
C ASP A 380 17.19 9.38 2.36
N PRO A 381 17.84 10.08 1.40
CA PRO A 381 18.09 9.51 0.09
C PRO A 381 18.92 8.23 0.09
N ALA A 382 19.76 8.01 1.11
CA ALA A 382 20.55 6.79 1.23
C ALA A 382 19.69 5.54 1.41
N GLU A 383 18.47 5.70 1.94
CA GLU A 383 17.53 4.61 2.24
C GLU A 383 16.50 4.40 1.11
N TYR A 384 16.57 5.19 0.02
CA TYR A 384 15.60 5.11 -1.10
C TYR A 384 15.82 3.90 -2.01
N GLU A 385 17.00 3.30 -1.96
CA GLU A 385 17.34 2.07 -2.71
C GLU A 385 17.05 0.80 -1.90
N ASP A 386 16.83 0.92 -0.59
CA ASP A 386 16.45 -0.19 0.27
C ASP A 386 14.97 -0.53 0.10
N TYR A 387 14.63 -1.81 0.34
CA TYR A 387 13.25 -2.32 0.27
C TYR A 387 12.43 -1.82 1.47
N THR A 388 12.11 -0.52 1.47
CA THR A 388 11.21 0.11 2.43
C THR A 388 9.96 0.57 1.66
N ASN A 389 8.77 0.25 2.15
CA ASN A 389 7.51 0.68 1.51
C ASN A 389 7.17 2.16 1.77
N TYR A 390 8.10 2.92 2.34
CA TYR A 390 7.82 4.11 3.12
C TYR A 390 8.92 5.18 2.97
N PHE A 391 9.18 5.63 1.75
CA PHE A 391 10.00 6.81 1.50
C PHE A 391 9.16 7.97 0.95
N CYS A 392 9.46 9.18 1.41
CA CYS A 392 8.85 10.40 0.89
C CYS A 392 9.88 11.18 0.06
N LYS A 393 9.90 10.96 -1.26
CA LYS A 393 10.80 11.67 -2.18
C LYS A 393 10.41 13.13 -2.44
N ASP A 394 9.21 13.55 -2.02
CA ASP A 394 8.70 14.92 -2.14
C ASP A 394 8.73 15.62 -0.77
N SER A 395 9.95 15.94 -0.30
CA SER A 395 10.19 16.53 1.02
C SER A 395 9.63 17.94 1.22
N ALA A 396 9.13 18.58 0.16
CA ALA A 396 8.70 19.99 0.13
C ALA A 396 7.20 20.21 0.27
N ASP A 397 6.41 19.22 0.67
CA ASP A 397 4.94 19.33 0.68
C ASP A 397 4.33 19.75 2.02
N ALA A 398 5.15 19.88 3.07
CA ALA A 398 4.76 20.38 4.38
C ALA A 398 5.39 21.74 4.68
N TYR A 399 4.59 22.68 5.17
CA TYR A 399 4.99 24.03 5.53
C TYR A 399 4.44 24.39 6.91
N TRP A 400 5.17 25.19 7.68
CA TRP A 400 4.70 25.69 8.97
C TRP A 400 4.34 27.17 8.86
N LEU A 401 3.14 27.52 9.30
CA LEU A 401 2.77 28.90 9.55
C LEU A 401 3.63 29.40 10.71
N LYS A 402 4.49 30.40 10.43
CA LYS A 402 5.31 31.06 11.43
C LYS A 402 4.51 31.99 12.33
#